data_AF-F4MVA9-F1
#
_entry.id   AF-F4MVA9-F1
#
_cell.length_a   1.000
_cell.length_b   1.000
_cell.length_c   1.000
_cell.angle_alpha   90.00
_cell.angle_beta   90.00
_cell.angle_gamma   90.00
#
_symmetry.space_group_name_H-M   'P 1'
#
loop_
_entity.id
_entity.type
_entity.pdbx_description
1 polymer ?
#
loop_
_entity_poly.entity_id
_entity_poly.type
_entity_poly.pdbx_seq_one_letter_code
_entity_poly.pdbx_strand_id
1 'polypeptide(L)'
;MRFALWPQVKPIFLSYSFMRLEINFRQSTILGLVGAGGIGQELITSIKLDRYDQVSMTLLLIIIVVSLLDYTSGKLRKRVVEGVHNAK
;
A
#
# COMPACT_ATOMS: atom_id res chain seq x y z
N MET A 1 14.04 -32.49 -8.86
CA MET A 1 13.76 -31.91 -7.53
C MET A 1 13.86 -30.37 -7.47
N ARG A 2 13.88 -29.61 -8.58
CA ARG A 2 14.16 -28.15 -8.57
C ARG A 2 12.92 -27.23 -8.66
N PHE A 3 11.72 -27.76 -8.92
CA PHE A 3 10.51 -26.95 -9.17
C PHE A 3 9.37 -27.15 -8.15
N ALA A 4 9.58 -27.98 -7.12
CA ALA A 4 8.53 -28.30 -6.14
C ALA A 4 8.26 -27.17 -5.12
N LEU A 5 9.22 -26.27 -4.88
CA LEU A 5 9.06 -25.15 -3.94
C LEU A 5 8.38 -23.93 -4.56
N TRP A 6 8.39 -23.79 -5.88
CA TRP A 6 7.85 -22.61 -6.57
C TRP A 6 6.36 -22.33 -6.30
N PRO A 7 5.44 -23.32 -6.26
CA PRO A 7 4.02 -23.03 -5.98
C PRO A 7 3.75 -22.64 -4.52
N GLN A 8 4.61 -23.02 -3.57
CA GLN A 8 4.43 -22.68 -2.14
C GLN A 8 4.88 -21.24 -1.81
N VAL A 9 5.92 -20.72 -2.46
CA VAL A 9 6.42 -19.34 -2.21
C VAL A 9 5.68 -18.25 -3.01
N LYS A 10 4.96 -18.59 -4.09
CA LYS A 10 4.17 -17.60 -4.87
C LYS A 10 3.20 -16.76 -4.00
N PRO A 11 2.34 -17.35 -3.16
CA PRO A 11 1.41 -16.56 -2.34
C PRO A 11 2.14 -15.74 -1.27
N ILE A 12 3.23 -16.25 -0.69
CA ILE A 12 4.01 -15.51 0.32
C ILE A 12 4.75 -14.32 -0.31
N PHE A 13 5.34 -14.51 -1.48
CA PHE A 13 6.06 -13.47 -2.20
C PHE A 13 5.10 -12.35 -2.62
N LEU A 14 3.94 -12.72 -3.17
CA LEU A 14 2.92 -11.74 -3.55
C LEU A 14 2.41 -10.95 -2.33
N SER A 15 2.10 -11.62 -1.21
CA SER A 15 1.70 -10.95 0.03
C SER A 15 2.79 -9.99 0.55
N TYR A 16 4.06 -10.40 0.47
CA TYR A 16 5.19 -9.59 0.91
C TYR A 16 5.44 -8.38 -0.02
N SER A 17 5.27 -8.56 -1.33
CA SER A 17 5.34 -7.47 -2.31
C SER A 17 4.24 -6.44 -2.08
N PHE A 18 2.98 -6.87 -1.86
CA PHE A 18 1.87 -5.95 -1.55
C PHE A 18 2.10 -5.20 -0.23
N MET A 19 2.57 -5.89 0.82
CA MET A 19 2.91 -5.26 2.10
C MET A 19 4.03 -4.22 1.95
N ARG A 20 5.06 -4.54 1.15
CA ARG A 20 6.11 -3.57 0.82
C ARG A 20 5.54 -2.38 0.04
N LEU A 21 4.67 -2.61 -0.94
CA LEU A 21 4.05 -1.55 -1.73
C LEU A 21 3.24 -0.59 -0.85
N GLU A 22 2.44 -1.12 0.09
CA GLU A 22 1.68 -0.32 1.06
C GLU A 22 2.59 0.59 1.89
N ILE A 23 3.66 0.03 2.48
CA ILE A 23 4.62 0.79 3.28
C ILE A 23 5.29 1.87 2.44
N ASN A 24 5.73 1.54 1.22
CA ASN A 24 6.34 2.50 0.31
C ASN A 24 5.36 3.61 -0.10
N PHE A 25 4.07 3.31 -0.27
CA PHE A 25 3.05 4.29 -0.62
C PHE A 25 2.80 5.30 0.50
N ARG A 26 2.71 4.79 1.75
CA ARG A 26 2.59 5.63 2.95
C ARG A 26 3.83 6.49 3.15
N GLN A 27 5.01 5.91 3.01
CA GLN A 27 6.28 6.63 3.10
C GLN A 27 6.40 7.70 2.00
N SER A 28 5.99 7.42 0.76
CA SER A 28 5.98 8.42 -0.32
C SER A 28 5.05 9.61 -0.01
N THR A 29 3.90 9.35 0.61
CA THR A 29 2.99 10.42 1.03
C THR A 29 3.63 11.30 2.12
N ILE A 30 4.24 10.68 3.15
CA ILE A 30 4.94 11.40 4.22
C ILE A 30 6.17 12.17 3.68
N LEU A 31 6.95 11.57 2.80
CA LEU A 31 8.11 12.19 2.16
C LEU A 31 7.68 13.34 1.23
N GLY A 32 6.57 13.19 0.51
CA GLY A 32 5.99 14.26 -0.29
C GLY A 32 5.58 15.47 0.56
N LEU A 33 5.12 15.24 1.79
CA LEU A 33 4.78 16.34 2.70
C LEU A 33 6.02 17.16 3.11
N VAL A 34 7.16 16.52 3.34
CA VAL A 34 8.41 17.25 3.68
C VAL A 34 9.09 17.89 2.44
N GLY A 35 8.50 17.77 1.25
CA GLY A 35 8.98 18.40 0.02
C GLY A 35 9.94 17.55 -0.82
N ALA A 36 10.00 16.23 -0.57
CA ALA A 36 10.86 15.32 -1.34
C ALA A 36 10.29 14.92 -2.72
N GLY A 37 9.14 15.47 -3.15
CA GLY A 37 8.42 15.04 -4.36
C GLY A 37 7.29 14.04 -4.07
N GLY A 38 6.27 14.03 -4.94
CA GLY A 38 5.20 13.02 -4.95
C GLY A 38 3.81 13.52 -4.54
N ILE A 39 2.89 12.59 -4.26
CA ILE A 39 1.47 12.89 -3.98
C ILE A 39 1.30 13.79 -2.74
N GLY A 40 2.16 13.62 -1.72
CA GLY A 40 2.14 14.48 -0.53
C GLY A 40 2.56 15.93 -0.80
N GLN A 41 3.32 16.19 -1.87
CA GLN A 41 3.74 17.54 -2.23
C GLN A 41 2.58 18.34 -2.85
N GLU A 42 1.75 17.69 -3.66
CA GLU A 42 0.50 18.29 -4.18
C GLU A 42 -0.46 18.67 -3.05
N LEU A 43 -0.57 17.82 -2.03
CA LEU A 43 -1.40 18.10 -0.86
C LEU A 43 -0.93 19.36 -0.12
N ILE A 44 0.37 19.48 0.17
CA ILE A 44 0.91 20.66 0.85
C ILE A 44 0.90 21.91 -0.03
N THR A 45 1.10 21.76 -1.33
CA THR A 45 1.01 22.88 -2.28
C THR A 45 -0.42 23.44 -2.31
N SER A 46 -1.42 22.56 -2.34
CA SER A 46 -2.83 22.95 -2.29
C SER A 46 -3.20 23.64 -0.97
N ILE A 47 -2.63 23.19 0.16
CA ILE A 47 -2.78 23.86 1.47
C ILE A 47 -2.15 25.25 1.44
N LYS A 48 -0.93 25.38 0.91
CA LYS A 48 -0.22 26.67 0.81
C LYS A 48 -0.92 27.69 -0.10
N LEU A 49 -1.70 27.22 -1.06
CA LEU A 49 -2.47 28.05 -1.98
C LEU A 49 -3.90 28.35 -1.47
N ASP A 50 -4.24 27.97 -0.23
CA ASP A 50 -5.60 28.08 0.36
C ASP A 50 -6.70 27.38 -0.48
N ARG A 51 -6.33 26.40 -1.31
CA ARG A 51 -7.25 25.67 -2.19
C ARG A 51 -7.79 24.42 -1.49
N TYR A 52 -8.62 24.62 -0.48
CA TYR A 52 -9.23 23.52 0.32
C TYR A 52 -9.98 22.49 -0.53
N ASP A 53 -10.54 22.89 -1.68
CA ASP A 53 -11.17 21.98 -2.65
C ASP A 53 -10.18 20.95 -3.20
N GLN A 54 -8.96 21.36 -3.54
CA GLN A 54 -7.93 20.44 -4.04
C GLN A 54 -7.32 19.59 -2.93
N VAL A 55 -7.19 20.15 -1.72
CA VAL A 55 -6.71 19.42 -0.54
C VAL A 55 -7.61 18.24 -0.23
N SER A 56 -8.92 18.47 -0.15
CA SER A 56 -9.90 17.44 0.16
C SER A 56 -9.96 16.33 -0.90
N MET A 57 -9.90 16.70 -2.19
CA MET A 57 -9.88 15.76 -3.31
C MET A 57 -8.62 14.87 -3.28
N THR A 58 -7.45 15.46 -3.04
CA THR A 58 -6.18 14.73 -2.93
C THR A 58 -6.14 13.83 -1.71
N LEU A 59 -6.65 14.31 -0.56
CA LEU A 59 -6.72 13.53 0.67
C LEU A 59 -7.67 12.32 0.52
N LEU A 60 -8.84 12.53 -0.09
CA LEU A 60 -9.78 11.45 -0.42
C LEU A 60 -9.13 10.39 -1.33
N LEU A 61 -8.40 10.82 -2.36
CA LEU A 61 -7.68 9.91 -3.24
C LEU A 61 -6.67 9.04 -2.47
N ILE A 62 -5.87 9.64 -1.58
CA ILE A 62 -4.92 8.91 -0.74
C ILE A 62 -5.64 7.88 0.14
N ILE A 63 -6.73 8.29 0.80
CA ILE A 63 -7.52 7.40 1.66
C ILE A 63 -8.06 6.21 0.87
N ILE A 64 -8.60 6.44 -0.33
CA ILE A 64 -9.13 5.38 -1.21
C ILE A 64 -8.01 4.40 -1.57
N VAL A 65 -6.87 4.90 -2.04
CA VAL A 65 -5.75 4.05 -2.48
C VAL A 65 -5.18 3.25 -1.31
N VAL A 66 -4.91 3.91 -0.18
CA VAL A 66 -4.38 3.24 1.02
C VAL A 66 -5.38 2.22 1.54
N SER A 67 -6.68 2.53 1.58
CA SER A 67 -7.72 1.57 2.02
C SER A 67 -7.82 0.37 1.09
N LEU A 68 -7.69 0.57 -0.23
CA LEU A 68 -7.71 -0.52 -1.21
C LEU A 68 -6.48 -1.43 -1.04
N LEU A 69 -5.31 -0.84 -0.81
CA LEU A 69 -4.08 -1.58 -0.51
C LEU A 69 -4.22 -2.37 0.80
N ASP A 70 -4.74 -1.75 1.85
CA ASP A 70 -4.92 -2.36 3.17
C ASP A 70 -5.96 -3.51 3.11
N TYR A 71 -7.05 -3.34 2.36
CA TYR A 71 -8.02 -4.41 2.10
C TYR A 71 -7.39 -5.60 1.36
N THR A 72 -6.57 -5.32 0.35
CA THR A 72 -5.86 -6.34 -0.43
C THR A 72 -4.82 -7.05 0.43
N SER A 73 -4.08 -6.30 1.25
CA SER A 73 -3.09 -6.78 2.22
C SER A 73 -3.75 -7.68 3.29
N GLY A 74 -4.90 -7.28 3.81
CA GLY A 74 -5.70 -8.06 4.77
C GLY A 74 -6.24 -9.36 4.18
N LYS A 75 -6.70 -9.33 2.92
CA LYS A 75 -7.17 -10.54 2.20
C LYS A 75 -6.03 -11.51 1.90
N LEU A 76 -4.85 -10.98 1.55
CA LEU A 76 -3.63 -11.77 1.37
C LEU A 76 -3.15 -12.37 2.69
N ARG A 77 -3.16 -11.59 3.79
CA ARG A 77 -2.84 -12.07 5.13
C ARG A 77 -3.77 -13.20 5.58
N LYS A 78 -5.08 -13.09 5.33
CA LYS A 78 -6.03 -14.19 5.60
C LYS A 78 -5.68 -15.45 4.81
N ARG A 79 -5.36 -15.33 3.51
CA ARG A 79 -4.91 -16.49 2.71
C ARG A 79 -3.58 -17.09 3.17
N VAL A 80 -2.64 -16.27 3.63
CA VAL A 80 -1.35 -16.74 4.15
C VAL A 80 -1.53 -17.43 5.51
N VAL A 81 -2.36 -16.88 6.41
CA VAL A 81 -2.63 -17.47 7.73
C VAL A 81 -3.49 -18.74 7.63
N GLU A 82 -4.52 -18.75 6.77
CA GLU A 82 -5.34 -19.94 6.51
C GLU A 82 -4.58 -21.03 5.73
N GLY A 83 -3.66 -20.63 4.84
CA GLY A 83 -2.80 -21.56 4.10
C GLY A 83 -1.80 -22.32 4.99
N VAL A 84 -1.45 -21.79 6.16
CA VAL A 84 -0.59 -22.48 7.15
C VAL A 84 -1.37 -23.52 7.96
N HIS A 85 -2.69 -23.38 8.11
CA HIS A 85 -3.51 -24.36 8.85
C HIS A 85 -3.86 -25.61 8.02
N ASN A 86 -3.80 -25.55 6.68
CA ASN A 86 -4.09 -26.69 5.79
C ASN A 86 -2.87 -27.60 5.50
N ALA A 87 -1.77 -27.41 6.23
CA ALA A 87 -0.58 -28.25 6.16
C ALA A 87 -0.40 -29.09 7.44
N LYS A 88 -1.50 -29.52 8.07
CA LYS A 88 -1.49 -30.51 9.14
C LYS A 88 -2.18 -31.79 8.70
#